data_AF-A0A2P8I648-F1
#
_entry.id   AF-A0A2P8I648-F1
#
_cell.length_a   1.000
_cell.length_b   1.000
_cell.length_c   1.000
_cell.angle_alpha   90.00
_cell.angle_beta   90.00
_cell.angle_gamma   90.00
#
_symmetry.space_group_name_H-M   'P 1'
#
loop_
_entity.id
_entity.type
_entity.pdbx_description
1 polymer ?
#
loop_
_entity_poly.entity_id
_entity_poly.type
_entity_poly.pdbx_seq_one_letter_code
_entity_poly.pdbx_strand_id
1 'polypeptide(L)'
;MWTRTVLLLPCGSMKGLAVLGTVLLCVFAPIALVYGLMAFTPTGSCEYSVSGVCSYGRAPMVVAAGGTALAWAAGVVLTWAGTRGRARVVVPYAALAVIVLLLVVAGRMAG
;
A
#
# COMPACT_ATOMS: atom_id res chain seq x y z
N MET A 1 -25.61 -16.59 -17.85
CA MET A 1 -24.31 -16.54 -18.54
C MET A 1 -23.28 -15.95 -17.59
N TRP A 2 -22.52 -16.79 -16.89
CA TRP A 2 -21.39 -16.35 -16.05
C TRP A 2 -20.21 -17.24 -16.41
N THR A 3 -19.40 -16.76 -17.35
CA THR A 3 -18.14 -17.36 -17.77
C THR A 3 -17.15 -17.21 -16.62
N ARG A 4 -17.21 -18.13 -15.65
CA ARG A 4 -16.13 -18.33 -14.69
C ARG A 4 -14.99 -19.00 -15.42
N THR A 5 -14.16 -18.18 -16.06
CA THR A 5 -12.84 -18.56 -16.55
C THR A 5 -11.95 -18.82 -15.33
N VAL A 6 -12.20 -19.94 -14.64
CA VAL A 6 -11.28 -20.47 -13.64
C VAL A 6 -10.11 -21.03 -14.43
N LEU A 7 -9.17 -20.15 -14.76
CA LEU A 7 -7.84 -20.52 -15.20
C LEU A 7 -7.29 -21.47 -14.12
N LEU A 8 -7.31 -22.76 -14.44
CA LEU A 8 -6.67 -23.83 -13.68
C LEU A 8 -5.15 -23.64 -13.78
N LEU A 9 -4.66 -22.61 -13.10
CA LEU A 9 -3.23 -22.50 -12.83
C LEU A 9 -2.88 -23.63 -11.85
N PRO A 10 -1.86 -24.46 -12.16
CA PRO A 10 -1.48 -25.57 -11.30
C PRO A 10 -1.26 -25.06 -9.87
N CYS A 11 -1.75 -25.77 -8.86
CA CYS A 11 -1.71 -25.36 -7.45
C CYS A 11 -0.34 -24.87 -6.95
N GLY A 12 0.77 -25.30 -7.58
CA GLY A 12 2.12 -24.79 -7.31
C GLY A 12 2.37 -23.36 -7.82
N SER A 13 1.81 -23.00 -8.97
CA SER A 13 1.94 -21.68 -9.59
C SER A 13 1.22 -20.59 -8.77
N MET A 14 0.05 -20.90 -8.20
CA MET A 14 -0.68 -19.95 -7.36
C MET A 14 0.06 -19.58 -6.07
N LYS A 15 0.76 -20.54 -5.44
CA LYS A 15 1.62 -20.23 -4.30
C LYS A 15 2.80 -19.36 -4.71
N GLY A 16 3.44 -19.66 -5.84
CA GLY A 16 4.51 -18.85 -6.39
C GLY A 16 4.09 -17.40 -6.65
N LEU A 17 2.90 -17.18 -7.20
CA LEU A 17 2.34 -15.84 -7.40
C LEU A 17 2.04 -15.11 -6.09
N ALA A 18 1.50 -15.79 -5.08
CA ALA A 18 1.29 -15.16 -3.76
C ALA A 18 2.61 -14.76 -3.09
N VAL A 19 3.64 -15.61 -3.19
CA VAL A 19 4.99 -15.31 -2.68
C VAL A 19 5.60 -14.14 -3.44
N LEU A 20 5.55 -14.17 -4.77
CA LEU A 20 6.06 -13.09 -5.61
C LEU A 20 5.37 -11.76 -5.29
N GLY A 21 4.03 -11.77 -5.20
CA GLY A 21 3.25 -10.59 -4.80
C GLY A 21 3.63 -10.08 -3.41
N THR A 22 3.84 -10.98 -2.45
CA THR A 22 4.26 -10.60 -1.08
C THR A 22 5.67 -10.01 -1.07
N VAL A 23 6.60 -10.59 -1.83
CA VAL A 23 7.97 -10.08 -1.98
C VAL A 23 7.95 -8.69 -2.61
N LEU A 24 7.20 -8.51 -3.69
CA LEU A 24 7.00 -7.21 -4.33
C LEU A 24 6.42 -6.20 -3.32
N LEU A 25 5.39 -6.58 -2.57
CA LEU A 25 4.79 -5.75 -1.54
C LEU A 25 5.82 -5.35 -0.46
N CYS A 26 6.65 -6.28 0.00
CA CYS A 26 7.70 -6.02 0.99
C CYS A 26 8.86 -5.17 0.47
N VAL A 27 9.14 -5.17 -0.84
CA VAL A 27 10.18 -4.32 -1.44
C VAL A 27 9.63 -2.93 -1.76
N PHE A 28 8.43 -2.84 -2.34
CA PHE A 28 7.87 -1.57 -2.80
C PHE A 28 7.24 -0.74 -1.68
N ALA A 29 6.63 -1.36 -0.66
CA ALA A 29 6.06 -0.62 0.47
C ALA A 29 7.08 0.28 1.21
N PRO A 30 8.28 -0.19 1.59
CA PRO A 30 9.26 0.69 2.24
C PRO A 30 9.75 1.80 1.30
N ILE A 31 9.92 1.53 0.00
CA ILE A 31 10.27 2.57 -0.98
C ILE A 31 9.18 3.64 -1.05
N ALA A 32 7.91 3.23 -1.16
CA ALA A 32 6.76 4.13 -1.18
C ALA A 32 6.61 4.92 0.12
N LEU A 33 6.90 4.30 1.26
CA LEU A 33 6.85 4.94 2.57
C LEU A 33 7.95 6.00 2.69
N VAL A 34 9.20 5.68 2.34
CA VAL A 34 10.31 6.64 2.33
C VAL A 34 10.04 7.77 1.35
N TYR A 35 9.53 7.45 0.15
CA TYR A 35 9.15 8.47 -0.84
C TYR A 35 8.05 9.38 -0.29
N GLY A 36 6.98 8.83 0.29
CA GLY A 36 5.89 9.61 0.87
C GLY A 36 6.35 10.50 2.03
N LEU A 37 7.27 10.02 2.86
CA LEU A 37 7.92 10.85 3.87
C LEU A 37 8.72 11.97 3.21
N MET A 38 9.66 11.66 2.31
CA MET A 38 10.53 12.68 1.72
C MET A 38 9.77 13.71 0.87
N ALA A 39 8.72 13.30 0.17
CA ALA A 39 7.94 14.16 -0.72
C ALA A 39 6.94 15.05 0.03
N PHE A 40 6.39 14.59 1.16
CA PHE A 40 5.31 15.28 1.86
C PHE A 40 5.67 15.71 3.29
N THR A 41 6.90 15.48 3.76
CA THR A 41 7.33 16.00 5.07
C THR A 41 7.40 17.53 5.02
N PRO A 42 6.64 18.24 5.88
CA PRO A 42 6.73 19.69 5.95
C PRO A 42 8.12 20.10 6.47
N THR A 43 8.87 20.86 5.67
CA THR A 43 10.21 21.37 6.01
C THR A 43 10.19 22.68 6.80
N GLY A 44 8.99 23.26 7.04
CA GLY A 44 8.82 24.48 7.84
C GLY A 44 8.59 24.19 9.33
N SER A 45 9.13 25.03 10.21
CA SER A 45 8.92 24.95 11.65
C SER A 45 7.45 25.19 11.99
N CYS A 46 6.75 24.14 12.41
CA CYS A 46 5.39 24.22 12.96
C CYS A 46 5.36 24.84 14.37
N GLU A 47 6.28 25.76 14.69
CA GLU A 47 6.35 26.44 16.00
C GLU A 47 5.40 27.64 16.08
N TYR A 48 5.04 28.23 14.93
CA TYR A 48 4.04 29.30 14.86
C TYR A 48 2.83 28.78 14.08
N SER A 49 1.94 28.12 14.80
CA SER A 49 0.70 27.53 14.29
C SER A 49 -0.27 28.62 13.79
N VAL A 50 -0.05 29.15 12.59
CA VAL A 50 -1.14 29.64 11.76
C VAL A 50 -1.83 28.38 11.24
N SER A 51 -2.92 28.01 11.91
CA SER A 51 -3.58 26.70 11.98
C SER A 51 -3.94 25.97 10.66
N GLY A 52 -3.67 26.56 9.50
CA GLY A 52 -3.86 25.93 8.19
C GLY A 52 -2.61 25.25 7.62
N VAL A 53 -1.45 25.89 7.61
CA VAL A 53 -0.35 25.50 6.71
C VAL A 53 0.33 24.18 7.14
N CYS A 54 0.46 23.95 8.45
CA CYS A 54 1.00 22.69 8.97
C CYS A 54 0.02 21.52 8.92
N SER A 55 -1.30 21.76 8.88
CA SER A 55 -2.28 20.68 8.70
C SER A 55 -2.32 20.21 7.24
N TYR A 56 -2.15 21.14 6.29
CA TYR A 56 -2.08 20.85 4.86
C TYR A 56 -0.87 20.01 4.46
N GLY A 57 0.30 20.17 5.11
CA GLY A 57 1.46 19.30 4.87
C GLY A 57 1.38 17.94 5.56
N ARG A 58 0.74 17.86 6.74
CA ARG A 58 0.62 16.61 7.50
C ARG A 58 -0.39 15.63 6.90
N ALA A 59 -1.49 16.12 6.32
CA ALA A 59 -2.51 15.27 5.71
C ALA A 59 -1.95 14.36 4.58
N PRO A 60 -1.25 14.87 3.55
CA PRO A 60 -0.67 14.03 2.50
C PRO A 60 0.42 13.12 3.03
N MET A 61 1.21 13.55 4.02
CA MET A 61 2.21 12.71 4.67
C MET A 61 1.57 11.51 5.40
N VAL A 62 0.51 11.73 6.18
CA VAL A 62 -0.20 10.66 6.91
C VAL A 62 -0.88 9.70 5.94
N VAL A 63 -1.50 10.23 4.87
CA VAL A 63 -2.16 9.39 3.85
C VAL A 63 -1.14 8.56 3.06
N ALA A 64 -0.01 9.17 2.65
CA ALA A 64 1.04 8.45 1.94
C ALA A 64 1.76 7.44 2.85
N ALA A 65 2.42 7.89 3.93
CA ALA A 65 3.27 7.04 4.75
C ALA A 65 2.45 6.13 5.68
N GLY A 66 1.47 6.70 6.39
CA GLY A 66 0.60 5.94 7.31
C GLY A 66 -0.33 4.99 6.56
N GLY A 67 -0.94 5.45 5.46
CA GLY A 67 -1.76 4.60 4.60
C GLY A 67 -0.95 3.45 3.97
N THR A 68 0.27 3.72 3.51
CA THR A 68 1.16 2.67 2.96
C THR A 68 1.53 1.64 4.03
N ALA A 69 1.84 2.07 5.25
CA ALA A 69 2.15 1.15 6.36
C ALA A 69 0.95 0.26 6.70
N LEU A 70 -0.27 0.81 6.75
CA LEU A 70 -1.49 0.05 7.00
C LEU A 70 -1.81 -0.92 5.85
N ALA A 71 -1.72 -0.47 4.60
CA ALA A 71 -1.95 -1.30 3.43
C ALA A 71 -0.94 -2.46 3.33
N TRP A 72 0.32 -2.20 3.70
CA TRP A 72 1.34 -3.23 3.79
C TRP A 72 1.03 -4.25 4.90
N ALA A 73 0.78 -3.80 6.13
CA ALA A 73 0.50 -4.68 7.26
C ALA A 73 -0.76 -5.53 7.01
N ALA A 74 -1.85 -4.90 6.55
CA ALA A 74 -3.09 -5.59 6.20
C ALA A 74 -2.87 -6.55 5.01
N GLY A 75 -2.15 -6.13 3.98
CA GLY A 75 -1.83 -6.96 2.81
C GLY A 75 -1.07 -8.22 3.20
N VAL A 76 -0.02 -8.11 4.01
CA VAL A 76 0.75 -9.27 4.49
C VAL A 76 -0.13 -10.17 5.35
N VAL A 77 -0.80 -9.63 6.38
CA VAL A 77 -1.63 -10.44 7.28
C VAL A 77 -2.76 -11.14 6.53
N LEU A 78 -3.53 -10.43 5.71
CA LEU A 78 -4.69 -11.00 4.99
C LEU A 78 -4.29 -12.01 3.90
N THR A 79 -3.06 -11.93 3.38
CA THR A 79 -2.56 -12.92 2.41
C THR A 79 -2.44 -14.30 3.04
N TRP A 80 -2.08 -14.37 4.33
CA TRP A 80 -1.76 -15.60 5.04
C TRP A 80 -2.76 -15.98 6.14
N ALA A 81 -3.55 -15.04 6.64
CA ALA A 81 -4.50 -15.24 7.74
C ALA A 81 -5.59 -16.26 7.40
N GLY A 82 -5.75 -17.26 8.28
CA GLY A 82 -6.80 -18.28 8.18
C GLY A 82 -6.64 -19.24 7.01
N THR A 83 -5.49 -19.25 6.33
CA THR A 83 -5.26 -20.12 5.17
C THR A 83 -4.48 -21.37 5.59
N ARG A 84 -5.14 -22.53 5.62
CA ARG A 84 -4.49 -23.86 5.77
C ARG A 84 -3.69 -24.22 4.49
N GLY A 85 -2.72 -23.39 4.12
CA GLY A 85 -1.87 -23.59 2.94
C GLY A 85 -2.40 -23.08 1.60
N ARG A 86 -3.48 -22.28 1.58
CA ARG A 86 -4.03 -21.62 0.37
C ARG A 86 -3.92 -20.09 0.47
N ALA A 87 -2.75 -19.55 0.15
CA ALA A 87 -2.52 -18.11 0.17
C ALA A 87 -3.47 -17.38 -0.80
N ARG A 88 -3.94 -16.20 -0.40
CA ARG A 88 -4.84 -15.37 -1.23
C ARG A 88 -4.02 -14.54 -2.20
N VAL A 89 -3.81 -15.08 -3.41
CA VAL A 89 -2.94 -14.48 -4.45
C VAL A 89 -3.29 -13.04 -4.80
N VAL A 90 -4.58 -12.66 -4.76
CA VAL A 90 -5.05 -11.32 -5.17
C VAL A 90 -4.71 -10.24 -4.14
N VAL A 91 -4.62 -10.60 -2.86
CA VAL A 91 -4.44 -9.65 -1.74
C VAL A 91 -3.14 -8.83 -1.84
N PRO A 92 -1.95 -9.41 -2.09
CA PRO A 92 -0.73 -8.62 -2.15
C PRO A 92 -0.71 -7.65 -3.33
N TYR A 93 -1.28 -8.03 -4.47
CA TYR A 93 -1.39 -7.14 -5.64
C TYR A 93 -2.42 -6.02 -5.43
N ALA A 94 -3.54 -6.33 -4.76
CA ALA A 94 -4.51 -5.31 -4.36
C ALA A 94 -3.89 -4.30 -3.38
N ALA A 95 -3.10 -4.77 -2.41
CA ALA A 95 -2.37 -3.90 -1.49
C ALA A 95 -1.38 -2.99 -2.22
N LEU A 96 -0.64 -3.51 -3.21
CA LEU A 96 0.23 -2.70 -4.07
C LEU A 96 -0.55 -1.62 -4.82
N ALA A 97 -1.68 -1.95 -5.43
CA ALA A 97 -2.52 -0.98 -6.12
C ALA A 97 -3.05 0.10 -5.16
N VAL A 98 -3.42 -0.27 -3.93
CA VAL A 98 -3.83 0.68 -2.89
C VAL A 98 -2.69 1.62 -2.51
N ILE A 99 -1.45 1.12 -2.36
CA ILE A 99 -0.28 1.96 -2.08
C ILE A 99 -0.07 3.00 -3.20
N VAL A 100 -0.15 2.59 -4.47
CA VAL A 100 -0.06 3.51 -5.61
C VAL A 100 -1.17 4.56 -5.57
N LEU A 101 -2.42 4.14 -5.31
CA LEU A 101 -3.55 5.06 -5.20
C LEU A 101 -3.35 6.07 -4.06
N LEU A 102 -2.85 5.64 -2.90
CA LEU A 102 -2.57 6.52 -1.76
C LEU A 102 -1.52 7.58 -2.10
N LEU A 103 -0.48 7.22 -2.85
CA LEU A 103 0.52 8.20 -3.32
C LEU A 103 -0.08 9.20 -4.31
N VAL A 104 -0.94 8.76 -5.23
CA VAL A 104 -1.63 9.66 -6.17
C VAL A 104 -2.55 10.62 -5.42
N VAL A 105 -3.34 10.11 -4.47
CA VAL A 105 -4.24 10.93 -3.65
C VAL A 105 -3.44 11.92 -2.79
N ALA A 106 -2.33 11.49 -2.17
CA ALA A 106 -1.43 12.39 -1.45
C ALA A 106 -0.85 13.49 -2.35
N GLY A 107 -0.41 13.14 -3.56
CA GLY A 107 0.07 14.11 -4.55
C GLY A 107 -1.01 15.12 -4.96
N ARG A 108 -2.26 14.69 -5.12
CA ARG A 108 -3.39 15.56 -5.44
C ARG A 108 -3.86 16.45 -4.30
N MET A 109 -3.57 16.08 -3.05
CA MET A 109 -3.84 16.94 -1.89
C MET A 109 -2.74 17.99 -1.68
N ALA A 110 -1.54 17.72 -2.19
CA ALA A 110 -0.37 18.59 -2.02
C ALA A 110 -0.20 19.64 -3.13
N GLY A 111 -0.78 19.43 -4.32
CA GLY A 111 -0.76 20.36 -5.45
C GLY A 111 -2.11 21.01 -5.69
#